data_AF-A0A699ZM91-F1
#
_entry.id   AF-A0A699ZM91-F1
#
_cell.length_a   1.000
_cell.length_b   1.000
_cell.length_c   1.000
_cell.angle_alpha   90.00
_cell.angle_beta   90.00
_cell.angle_gamma   90.00
#
_symmetry.space_group_name_H-M   'P 1'
#
loop_
_entity.id
_entity.type
_entity.pdbx_description
1 polymer ?
#
loop_
_entity_poly.entity_id
_entity_poly.type
_entity_poly.pdbx_seq_one_letter_code
_entity_poly.pdbx_strand_id
1 'polypeptide(L)'
;MVTILHFHLINPIMLGNKKTKDVQFYSEVADVVQTLDNGRRNMYDPDEIEEEQRERERRNKINQEFQVFVKRVQEIWEKDFADMRLEFDIPFTDLAFNGCPHRSTVPMLPTVNCLVELSEMPFTVISLADIEVINLERVGFNLKNFDMAIVFKDFTQE
;
A
#
# COMPACT_ATOMS: atom_id res chain seq x y z
N MET A 1 -5.18 -11.51 -3.66
CA MET A 1 -4.99 -10.08 -4.02
C MET A 1 -5.86 -9.24 -3.12
N VAL A 2 -5.39 -8.08 -2.67
CA VAL A 2 -6.08 -7.26 -1.65
C VAL A 2 -6.28 -5.84 -2.16
N THR A 3 -7.47 -5.28 -1.93
CA THR A 3 -7.73 -3.84 -2.09
C THR A 3 -7.62 -3.19 -0.72
N ILE A 4 -6.83 -2.13 -0.61
CA ILE A 4 -6.45 -1.50 0.66
C ILE A 4 -6.92 -0.04 0.70
N LEU A 5 -7.45 0.37 1.84
CA LEU A 5 -7.66 1.75 2.23
C LEU A 5 -6.94 1.98 3.57
N HIS A 6 -5.90 2.80 3.55
CA HIS A 6 -5.05 3.04 4.71
C HIS A 6 -5.13 4.48 5.19
N PHE A 7 -5.24 4.66 6.51
CA PHE A 7 -5.16 5.94 7.17
C PHE A 7 -3.95 5.97 8.09
N HIS A 8 -3.02 6.88 7.78
CA HIS A 8 -1.93 7.24 8.67
C HIS A 8 -2.33 8.52 9.43
N LEU A 9 -2.43 8.42 10.76
CA LEU A 9 -2.98 9.45 11.62
C LEU A 9 -1.88 10.36 12.17
N ILE A 10 -2.15 11.66 12.21
CA ILE A 10 -1.28 12.66 12.85
C ILE A 10 -1.03 12.28 14.31
N ASN A 11 -2.12 12.04 15.04
CA ASN A 11 -2.09 11.64 16.43
C ASN A 11 -2.50 10.18 16.59
N PRO A 12 -1.74 9.38 17.36
CA PRO A 12 -2.09 8.00 17.60
C PRO A 12 -3.36 7.86 18.45
N ILE A 13 -4.24 6.97 18.03
CA ILE A 13 -5.50 6.65 18.72
C ILE A 13 -5.42 5.31 19.45
N MET A 14 -6.35 5.06 20.38
CA MET A 14 -6.50 3.76 21.02
C MET A 14 -7.43 2.88 20.20
N LEU A 15 -6.94 1.71 19.77
CA LEU A 15 -7.73 0.67 19.12
C LEU A 15 -7.62 -0.61 19.96
N GLY A 16 -8.69 -0.95 20.68
CA GLY A 16 -8.65 -1.97 21.72
C GLY A 16 -7.67 -1.58 22.83
N ASN A 17 -6.68 -2.42 23.08
CA ASN A 17 -5.65 -2.21 24.11
C ASN A 17 -4.32 -1.67 23.57
N LYS A 18 -4.25 -1.28 22.29
CA LYS A 18 -3.02 -0.80 21.66
C LYS A 18 -3.21 0.62 21.11
N LYS A 19 -2.18 1.44 21.26
CA LYS A 19 -2.08 2.75 20.60
C LYS A 19 -1.55 2.54 19.18
N THR A 20 -2.20 3.11 18.17
CA THR A 20 -1.78 3.00 16.77
C THR A 20 -1.92 4.35 16.05
N LYS A 21 -1.00 4.65 15.15
CA LYS A 21 -1.16 5.73 14.15
C LYS A 21 -1.78 5.21 12.86
N ASP A 22 -1.84 3.89 12.67
CA ASP A 22 -2.19 3.29 11.41
C ASP A 22 -3.50 2.50 11.56
N VAL A 23 -4.45 2.80 10.67
CA VAL A 23 -5.74 2.11 10.57
C VAL A 23 -5.96 1.72 9.12
N GLN A 24 -6.06 0.41 8.88
CA GLN A 24 -6.22 -0.15 7.54
C GLN A 24 -7.55 -0.90 7.41
N PHE A 25 -8.28 -0.61 6.34
CA PHE A 25 -9.41 -1.39 5.87
C PHE A 25 -9.01 -2.09 4.60
N TYR A 26 -9.32 -3.38 4.48
CA TYR A 26 -8.95 -4.14 3.31
C TYR A 26 -10.01 -5.18 2.95
N SER A 27 -10.01 -5.56 1.68
CA SER A 27 -10.86 -6.63 1.16
C SER A 27 -10.00 -7.62 0.37
N GLU A 28 -10.08 -8.89 0.75
CA GLU A 28 -9.42 -9.98 0.04
C GLU A 28 -10.29 -10.41 -1.14
N VAL A 29 -9.73 -10.33 -2.35
CA VAL A 29 -10.45 -10.62 -3.60
C VAL A 29 -10.39 -12.10 -3.97
N ALA A 30 -9.38 -12.82 -3.45
CA ALA A 30 -9.20 -14.24 -3.73
C ALA A 30 -9.63 -15.06 -2.51
N ASP A 31 -10.59 -15.97 -2.70
CA ASP A 31 -10.70 -17.12 -1.82
C ASP A 31 -9.45 -17.97 -2.06
N VAL A 32 -8.77 -18.41 -0.99
CA VAL A 32 -7.80 -19.50 -1.11
C VAL A 32 -8.60 -20.74 -1.46
N VAL A 33 -8.95 -20.92 -2.72
CA VAL A 33 -9.44 -22.20 -3.21
C VAL A 33 -8.21 -23.11 -3.18
N GLN A 34 -8.07 -23.86 -2.08
CA GLN A 34 -7.22 -25.05 -2.05
C GLN A 34 -7.83 -26.07 -3.00
N THR A 35 -7.70 -25.86 -4.32
CA THR A 35 -7.91 -26.93 -5.27
C THR A 35 -6.73 -27.88 -5.09
N LEU A 36 -7.00 -28.98 -4.38
CA LEU A 36 -6.13 -30.15 -4.20
C LEU A 36 -5.84 -30.89 -5.52
N ASP A 37 -6.12 -30.30 -6.67
CA ASP A 37 -5.99 -30.99 -7.95
C ASP A 37 -4.65 -30.65 -8.61
N ASN A 38 -3.78 -31.64 -8.62
CA ASN A 38 -2.44 -31.62 -9.20
C ASN A 38 -2.50 -31.72 -10.74
N GLY A 39 -3.59 -31.23 -11.33
CA GLY A 39 -3.88 -31.25 -12.76
C GLY A 39 -3.05 -30.20 -13.49
N ARG A 40 -2.41 -30.59 -14.59
CA ARG A 40 -1.66 -29.69 -15.46
C ARG A 40 -2.58 -28.56 -15.94
N ARG A 41 -2.38 -27.35 -15.41
CA ARG A 41 -3.01 -26.11 -15.88
C ARG A 41 -2.83 -26.01 -17.38
N ASN A 42 -3.93 -25.85 -18.10
CA ASN A 42 -3.93 -25.83 -19.55
C ASN A 42 -4.52 -24.49 -19.98
N MET A 43 -3.66 -23.52 -20.29
CA MET A 43 -3.98 -22.11 -20.61
C MET A 43 -4.97 -21.88 -21.77
N TYR A 44 -5.46 -22.96 -22.40
CA TYR A 44 -6.45 -22.97 -23.48
C TYR A 44 -7.76 -23.68 -23.07
N ASP A 45 -7.93 -24.03 -21.80
CA ASP A 45 -9.19 -24.56 -21.27
C ASP A 45 -10.21 -23.40 -21.10
N PRO A 46 -11.37 -23.47 -21.77
CA PRO A 46 -12.42 -22.46 -21.61
C PRO A 46 -12.83 -22.22 -20.15
N ASP A 47 -12.80 -23.26 -19.32
CA ASP A 47 -13.20 -23.17 -17.91
C ASP A 47 -12.18 -22.34 -17.09
N GLU A 48 -10.87 -22.52 -17.36
CA GLU A 48 -9.81 -21.72 -16.73
C GLU A 48 -9.90 -20.24 -17.13
N ILE A 49 -10.15 -19.96 -18.42
CA ILE A 49 -10.30 -18.59 -18.94
C ILE A 49 -11.51 -17.90 -18.31
N GLU A 50 -12.63 -18.61 -18.14
CA GLU A 50 -13.84 -18.06 -17.50
C GLU A 50 -13.62 -17.78 -16.00
N GLU A 51 -12.86 -18.62 -15.30
CA GLU A 51 -12.49 -18.41 -13.91
C GLU A 51 -11.60 -17.16 -13.74
N GLU A 52 -10.55 -17.01 -14.57
CA GLU A 52 -9.69 -15.82 -14.56
C GLU A 52 -10.48 -14.52 -14.87
N GLN A 53 -11.44 -14.59 -15.79
CA GLN A 53 -12.31 -13.45 -16.10
C GLN A 53 -13.19 -13.06 -14.91
N ARG A 54 -13.83 -14.04 -14.24
CA ARG A 54 -14.65 -13.80 -13.05
C ARG A 54 -13.84 -13.20 -11.90
N GLU A 55 -12.62 -13.68 -11.66
CA GLU A 55 -11.73 -13.08 -10.66
C GLU A 55 -11.37 -11.64 -11.00
N ARG A 56 -11.07 -11.35 -12.27
CA ARG A 56 -10.77 -10.00 -12.73
C ARG A 56 -11.95 -9.05 -12.58
N GLU A 57 -13.16 -9.50 -12.89
CA GLU A 57 -14.38 -8.71 -12.70
C GLU A 57 -14.65 -8.43 -11.23
N ARG A 58 -14.54 -9.45 -10.36
CA ARG A 58 -14.68 -9.30 -8.90
C ARG A 58 -13.70 -8.27 -8.35
N ARG A 59 -12.44 -8.32 -8.80
CA ARG A 59 -11.40 -7.34 -8.43
C ARG A 59 -11.77 -5.93 -8.85
N ASN A 60 -12.15 -5.76 -10.12
CA ASN A 60 -12.48 -4.44 -10.65
C ASN A 60 -13.69 -3.83 -9.92
N LYS A 61 -14.67 -4.67 -9.58
CA LYS A 61 -15.84 -4.27 -8.79
C LYS A 61 -15.44 -3.77 -7.40
N ILE A 62 -14.63 -4.53 -6.66
CA ILE A 62 -14.18 -4.12 -5.31
C ILE A 62 -13.36 -2.82 -5.38
N ASN A 63 -12.45 -2.70 -6.35
CA ASN A 63 -11.69 -1.45 -6.55
C ASN A 63 -12.61 -0.26 -6.85
N GLN A 64 -13.64 -0.45 -7.68
CA GLN A 64 -14.62 0.59 -7.98
C GLN A 64 -15.43 0.99 -6.75
N GLU A 65 -15.85 0.03 -5.92
CA GLU A 65 -16.57 0.30 -4.67
C GLU A 65 -15.71 1.14 -3.70
N PHE A 66 -14.42 0.83 -3.57
CA PHE A 66 -13.48 1.63 -2.77
C PHE A 66 -13.30 3.04 -3.34
N GLN A 67 -13.16 3.18 -4.66
CA GLN A 67 -13.06 4.50 -5.30
C GLN A 67 -14.31 5.36 -5.07
N VAL A 68 -15.50 4.76 -5.18
CA VAL A 68 -16.78 5.44 -4.91
C VAL A 68 -16.86 5.87 -3.45
N PHE A 69 -16.46 4.99 -2.52
CA PHE A 69 -16.42 5.30 -1.10
C PHE A 69 -15.50 6.49 -0.80
N VAL A 70 -14.25 6.41 -1.26
CA VAL A 70 -13.22 7.44 -1.08
C VAL A 70 -13.70 8.79 -1.63
N LYS A 71 -14.26 8.80 -2.85
CA LYS A 71 -14.79 10.03 -3.46
C LYS A 71 -15.90 10.65 -2.60
N ARG A 72 -16.82 9.83 -2.08
CA ARG A 72 -17.89 10.32 -1.22
C ARG A 72 -17.38 10.86 0.11
N VAL A 73 -16.37 10.21 0.72
CA VAL A 73 -15.72 10.71 1.93
C VAL A 73 -15.09 12.07 1.65
N GLN A 74 -14.38 12.21 0.54
CA GLN A 74 -13.74 13.47 0.14
C GLN A 74 -14.78 14.59 -0.09
N GLU A 75 -15.89 14.32 -0.78
CA GLU A 75 -16.98 15.29 -0.99
C GLU A 75 -17.58 15.82 0.33
N ILE A 76 -17.77 14.93 1.32
CA ILE A 76 -18.26 15.33 2.65
C ILE A 76 -17.19 16.12 3.39
N TRP A 77 -15.93 15.68 3.31
CA TRP A 77 -14.81 16.31 4.01
C TRP A 77 -14.53 17.71 3.50
N GLU A 78 -14.51 17.92 2.19
CA GLU A 78 -14.32 19.23 1.58
C GLU A 78 -15.43 20.21 1.95
N LYS A 79 -16.65 19.71 2.21
CA LYS A 79 -17.77 20.54 2.64
C LYS A 79 -17.67 20.96 4.11
N ASP A 80 -17.43 20.01 5.01
CA ASP A 80 -17.54 20.23 6.45
C ASP A 80 -16.19 20.59 7.10
N PHE A 81 -15.08 20.27 6.43
CA PHE A 81 -13.72 20.33 6.96
C PHE A 81 -12.68 20.81 5.93
N ALA A 82 -13.07 21.73 5.05
CA ALA A 82 -12.24 22.25 3.95
C ALA A 82 -10.80 22.62 4.36
N ASP A 83 -10.63 23.20 5.55
CA ASP A 83 -9.33 23.66 6.05
C ASP A 83 -8.34 22.52 6.36
N MET A 84 -8.84 21.28 6.51
CA MET A 84 -8.03 20.11 6.87
C MET A 84 -7.49 19.33 5.65
N ARG A 85 -7.85 19.73 4.42
CA ARG A 85 -7.27 19.24 3.15
C ARG A 85 -6.99 17.72 3.10
N LEU A 86 -8.03 16.91 3.32
CA LEU A 86 -7.91 15.46 3.18
C LEU A 86 -7.81 15.10 1.69
N GLU A 87 -6.72 14.42 1.32
CA GLU A 87 -6.52 13.86 -0.01
C GLU A 87 -6.21 12.37 0.10
N PHE A 88 -6.78 11.58 -0.81
CA PHE A 88 -6.51 10.15 -0.90
C PHE A 88 -5.48 9.88 -1.99
N ASP A 89 -4.29 9.51 -1.54
CA ASP A 89 -3.17 9.16 -2.41
C ASP A 89 -3.37 7.78 -3.07
N ILE A 90 -3.01 7.69 -4.35
CA ILE A 90 -2.96 6.43 -5.10
C ILE A 90 -1.49 6.07 -5.38
N PRO A 91 -1.03 4.85 -5.04
CA PRO A 91 0.34 4.45 -5.30
C PRO A 91 0.66 4.27 -6.80
N PHE A 92 1.86 4.67 -7.18
CA PHE A 92 2.40 4.54 -8.54
C PHE A 92 3.16 3.21 -8.68
N THR A 93 2.47 2.17 -9.14
CA THR A 93 3.03 0.82 -9.28
C THR A 93 4.21 0.75 -10.26
N ASP A 94 4.22 1.61 -11.27
CA ASP A 94 5.30 1.72 -12.27
C ASP A 94 6.60 2.30 -11.70
N LEU A 95 6.51 3.03 -10.59
CA LEU A 95 7.65 3.58 -9.86
C LEU A 95 8.07 2.72 -8.65
N ALA A 96 7.46 1.54 -8.49
CA ALA A 96 7.76 0.66 -7.38
C ALA A 96 9.21 0.15 -7.42
N PHE A 97 9.81 -0.01 -6.25
CA PHE A 97 11.12 -0.62 -6.10
C PHE A 97 11.16 -1.54 -4.88
N ASN A 98 12.03 -2.54 -4.90
CA ASN A 98 12.17 -3.45 -3.77
C ASN A 98 13.04 -2.81 -2.68
N GLY A 99 12.53 -2.72 -1.46
CA GLY A 99 13.23 -2.24 -0.28
C GLY A 99 13.08 -3.22 0.89
N CYS A 100 13.84 -3.00 1.97
CA CYS A 100 13.71 -3.77 3.21
C CYS A 100 13.60 -2.78 4.38
N PRO A 101 12.45 -2.12 4.58
CA PRO A 101 12.27 -1.17 5.67
C PRO A 101 12.29 -1.86 7.05
N HIS A 102 12.00 -3.16 7.08
CA HIS A 102 11.96 -3.96 8.31
C HIS A 102 12.82 -5.22 8.21
N ARG A 103 12.22 -6.38 7.93
CA ARG A 103 12.91 -7.69 7.97
C ARG A 103 12.89 -8.44 6.64
N SER A 104 11.95 -8.08 5.76
CA SER A 104 11.68 -8.73 4.48
C SER A 104 11.87 -7.72 3.36
N THR A 105 12.32 -8.22 2.21
CA THR A 105 12.29 -7.44 0.98
C THR A 105 10.85 -7.37 0.48
N VAL A 106 10.36 -6.14 0.33
CA VAL A 106 8.98 -5.80 -0.02
C VAL A 106 8.96 -4.72 -1.10
N PRO A 107 7.93 -4.70 -1.98
CA PRO A 107 7.78 -3.64 -2.95
C PRO A 107 7.36 -2.34 -2.24
N MET A 108 8.26 -1.37 -2.21
CA MET A 108 7.98 -0.01 -1.78
C MET A 108 7.29 0.75 -2.92
N LEU A 109 6.19 1.43 -2.60
CA LEU A 109 5.36 2.14 -3.55
C LEU A 109 5.36 3.64 -3.24
N PRO A 110 5.80 4.51 -4.16
CA PRO A 110 5.62 5.94 -3.98
C PRO A 110 4.18 6.35 -4.31
N THR A 111 3.69 7.36 -3.62
CA THR A 111 2.46 8.11 -3.92
C THR A 111 2.82 9.56 -4.25
N VAL A 112 1.84 10.46 -4.33
CA VAL A 112 2.11 11.89 -4.50
C VAL A 112 2.85 12.47 -3.30
N ASN A 113 2.47 12.07 -2.09
CA ASN A 113 2.98 12.68 -0.85
C ASN A 113 3.80 11.74 0.03
N CYS A 114 3.80 10.43 -0.24
CA CYS A 114 4.38 9.42 0.64
C CYS A 114 5.18 8.36 -0.12
N LEU A 115 6.05 7.66 0.61
CA LEU A 115 6.59 6.35 0.23
C LEU A 115 6.01 5.30 1.19
N VAL A 116 5.39 4.25 0.66
CA VAL A 116 4.59 3.31 1.48
C VAL A 116 4.87 1.84 1.21
N GLU A 117 4.63 1.02 2.23
CA GLU A 117 4.41 -0.42 2.17
C GLU A 117 3.25 -0.73 3.13
N LEU A 118 2.16 -1.28 2.59
CA LEU A 118 0.87 -1.43 3.29
C LEU A 118 0.36 -2.89 3.28
N SER A 119 1.13 -3.81 2.71
CA SER A 119 0.70 -5.20 2.53
C SER A 119 0.86 -5.99 3.81
N GLU A 120 1.87 -5.68 4.62
CA GLU A 120 2.14 -6.39 5.88
C GLU A 120 2.48 -5.46 7.04
N MET A 121 2.17 -5.91 8.26
CA MET A 121 2.58 -5.18 9.47
C MET A 121 4.02 -5.56 9.87
N PRO A 122 4.81 -4.60 10.38
CA PRO A 122 4.47 -3.19 10.55
C PRO A 122 4.44 -2.45 9.21
N PHE A 123 3.42 -1.61 9.03
CA PHE A 123 3.28 -0.80 7.84
C PHE A 123 4.38 0.25 7.79
N THR A 124 4.87 0.53 6.59
CA THR A 124 5.79 1.65 6.34
C THR A 124 5.01 2.77 5.69
N VAL A 125 4.98 3.93 6.34
CA VAL A 125 4.43 5.16 5.77
C VAL A 125 5.41 6.29 6.03
N ILE A 126 6.03 6.81 4.98
CA ILE A 126 7.03 7.86 5.06
C ILE A 126 6.49 9.06 4.28
N SER A 127 6.15 10.14 4.98
CA SER A 127 5.78 11.42 4.35
C SER A 127 7.00 12.05 3.70
N LEU A 128 6.92 12.34 2.41
CA LEU A 128 8.00 13.01 1.67
C LEU A 128 8.25 14.43 2.19
N ALA A 129 7.21 15.06 2.74
CA ALA A 129 7.32 16.40 3.33
C ALA A 129 8.19 16.43 4.59
N ASP A 130 8.35 15.30 5.28
CA ASP A 130 9.12 15.18 6.52
C ASP A 130 10.60 14.84 6.27
N ILE A 131 10.96 14.50 5.04
CA ILE A 131 12.33 14.17 4.65
C ILE A 131 13.15 15.45 4.51
N GLU A 132 14.31 15.50 5.17
CA GLU A 132 15.32 16.55 5.02
C GLU A 132 16.29 16.18 3.88
N VAL A 133 16.85 14.97 3.92
CA VAL A 133 17.78 14.48 2.91
C VAL A 133 17.75 12.95 2.83
N ILE A 134 18.03 12.42 1.64
CA ILE A 134 18.25 11.00 1.40
C ILE A 134 19.73 10.77 1.13
N ASN A 135 20.36 9.86 1.88
CA ASN A 135 21.73 9.43 1.68
C ASN A 135 21.75 8.02 1.09
N LEU A 136 22.43 7.84 -0.06
CA LEU A 136 22.59 6.53 -0.67
C LEU A 136 23.92 5.93 -0.25
N GLU A 137 23.86 4.88 0.55
CA GLU A 137 25.03 4.21 1.11
C GLU A 137 25.36 2.93 0.35
N ARG A 138 26.63 2.50 0.44
CA ARG A 138 27.11 1.30 -0.25
C ARG A 138 26.88 1.33 -1.77
N VAL A 139 26.88 2.52 -2.37
CA VAL A 139 26.85 2.66 -3.84
C VAL A 139 28.27 2.38 -4.37
N GLY A 140 28.44 1.28 -5.10
CA GLY A 140 29.74 0.88 -5.63
C GLY A 140 29.65 -0.10 -6.80
N PHE A 141 30.70 -0.15 -7.62
CA PHE A 141 30.70 -0.84 -8.92
C PHE A 141 30.39 -2.36 -8.85
N ASN A 142 30.69 -3.02 -7.73
CA ASN A 142 30.48 -4.47 -7.56
C ASN A 142 29.27 -4.84 -6.69
N LEU A 143 28.45 -3.86 -6.30
CA LEU A 143 27.30 -4.07 -5.43
C LEU A 143 26.01 -4.05 -6.24
N LYS A 144 25.18 -5.07 -6.05
CA LYS A 144 23.85 -5.18 -6.70
C LYS A 144 22.76 -4.43 -5.95
N ASN A 145 23.00 -4.16 -4.67
CA ASN A 145 22.09 -3.48 -3.76
C ASN A 145 22.85 -2.34 -3.09
N PHE A 146 22.14 -1.26 -2.76
CA PHE A 146 22.61 -0.14 -1.97
C PHE A 146 21.63 0.09 -0.82
N ASP A 147 22.01 0.85 0.20
CA ASP A 147 21.07 1.30 1.23
C ASP A 147 20.62 2.72 0.97
N MET A 148 19.39 3.00 1.36
CA MET A 148 18.82 4.34 1.34
C MET A 148 18.53 4.75 2.79
N ALA A 149 19.37 5.64 3.32
CA ALA A 149 19.14 6.25 4.62
C ALA A 149 18.29 7.51 4.44
N ILE A 150 17.15 7.56 5.12
CA ILE A 150 16.23 8.71 5.10
C ILE A 150 16.49 9.51 6.38
N VAL A 151 16.90 10.77 6.23
CA VAL A 151 17.06 11.69 7.34
C VAL A 151 15.84 12.61 7.38
N PHE A 152 15.11 12.58 8.49
CA PHE A 152 13.94 13.42 8.70
C PHE A 152 14.34 14.84 9.14
N LYS A 153 13.44 15.80 8.91
CA LYS A 153 13.55 17.19 9.39
C LYS A 153 13.55 17.27 10.91
N ASP A 154 12.78 16.39 11.55
CA ASP A 154 12.84 16.19 12.99
C ASP A 154 13.97 15.21 13.31
N PHE A 155 15.13 15.72 13.73
CA PHE A 155 16.28 14.88 14.10
C PHE A 155 16.08 14.07 15.40
N THR A 156 14.92 14.21 16.07
CA THR A 156 14.54 13.32 17.16
C THR A 156 13.76 12.09 16.69
N GLN A 157 13.32 12.09 15.43
CA GLN A 157 12.71 10.95 14.78
C GLN A 157 13.82 10.02 14.27
N GLU A 158 13.87 8.81 14.82
CA GLU A 158 14.71 7.71 14.35
C GLU A 158 14.06 6.92 13.21
#